data_AF-A0A7C3YUC3-F1
#
_entry.id   AF-A0A7C3YUC3-F1
#
_cell.length_a   1.000
_cell.length_b   1.000
_cell.length_c   1.000
_cell.angle_alpha   90.00
_cell.angle_beta   90.00
_cell.angle_gamma   90.00
#
_symmetry.space_group_name_H-M   'P 1'
#
loop_
_entity.id
_entity.type
_entity.pdbx_description
1 polymer ?
#
loop_
_entity_poly.entity_id
_entity_poly.type
_entity_poly.pdbx_seq_one_letter_code
_entity_poly.pdbx_strand_id
1 'polypeptide(L)'
;MSEKQKQKQENDFTYIAIYFLTFITGIIFYLISKGDKRKKQHSIQAIVLGAVMVIISLIPFVGGIINILIWLYGLYIGYKASVNEDVAIPYITDFAKKYV
;
A
#
# COMPACT_ATOMS: atom_id res chain seq x y z
N MET A 1 -27.32 -19.34 12.60
CA MET A 1 -26.17 -18.47 12.30
C MET A 1 -25.13 -19.34 11.61
N SER A 2 -24.89 -19.14 10.32
CA SER A 2 -24.12 -20.10 9.50
C SER A 2 -22.63 -20.07 9.82
N GLU A 3 -22.02 -21.24 10.00
CA GLU A 3 -20.59 -21.47 10.23
C GLU A 3 -19.65 -20.74 9.24
N LYS A 4 -20.17 -20.26 8.11
CA LYS A 4 -19.44 -19.46 7.12
C LYS A 4 -18.94 -18.10 7.63
N GLN A 5 -19.51 -17.54 8.71
CA GLN A 5 -19.03 -16.27 9.28
C GLN A 5 -17.83 -16.42 10.21
N LYS A 6 -17.40 -17.66 10.48
CA LYS A 6 -16.25 -18.00 11.33
C LYS A 6 -15.02 -18.38 10.49
N GLN A 7 -14.95 -17.92 9.24
CA GLN A 7 -13.69 -17.94 8.49
C GLN A 7 -12.76 -16.96 9.20
N LYS A 8 -11.86 -17.53 10.01
CA LYS A 8 -10.72 -16.89 10.66
C LYS A 8 -10.27 -15.68 9.83
N GLN A 9 -10.49 -14.47 10.35
CA GLN A 9 -9.87 -13.24 9.88
C GLN A 9 -8.35 -13.41 10.07
N GLU A 10 -7.70 -14.08 9.14
CA GLU A 10 -6.26 -14.24 9.16
C GLU A 10 -5.68 -12.96 8.59
N ASN A 11 -5.00 -12.21 9.44
CA ASN A 11 -4.37 -10.96 9.04
C ASN A 11 -3.33 -11.26 7.96
N ASP A 12 -3.50 -10.67 6.79
CA ASP A 12 -2.54 -10.85 5.70
C ASP A 12 -1.44 -9.79 5.78
N PHE A 13 -0.34 -10.16 6.43
CA PHE A 13 0.83 -9.28 6.60
C PHE A 13 1.50 -8.91 5.27
N THR A 14 1.14 -9.55 4.16
CA THR A 14 1.61 -9.17 2.81
C THR A 14 1.31 -7.70 2.51
N TYR A 15 0.18 -7.18 2.98
CA TYR A 15 -0.17 -5.78 2.76
C TYR A 15 0.79 -4.83 3.47
N ILE A 16 1.25 -5.15 4.68
CA ILE A 16 2.27 -4.34 5.37
C ILE A 16 3.60 -4.42 4.61
N ALA A 17 3.97 -5.61 4.15
CA ALA A 17 5.21 -5.82 3.39
C ALA A 17 5.22 -5.02 2.07
N ILE A 18 4.08 -4.90 1.38
CA ILE A 18 3.93 -4.06 0.18
C ILE A 18 4.36 -2.62 0.43
N TYR A 19 3.99 -2.04 1.58
CA TYR A 19 4.27 -0.65 1.92
C TYR A 19 5.61 -0.43 2.65
N PHE A 20 6.29 -1.48 3.12
CA PHE A 20 7.45 -1.35 4.00
C PHE A 20 8.63 -0.59 3.38
N LEU A 21 9.00 -0.90 2.13
CA LEU A 21 9.96 -0.12 1.34
C LEU A 21 9.29 0.61 0.18
N THR A 22 7.99 0.91 0.35
CA THR A 22 7.09 1.60 -0.60
C THR A 22 7.38 1.30 -2.07
N PHE A 23 8.27 2.08 -2.71
CA PHE A 23 8.65 1.94 -4.10
C PHE A 23 9.18 0.54 -4.45
N ILE A 24 10.18 0.05 -3.69
CA ILE A 24 10.88 -1.20 -4.01
C ILE A 24 9.96 -2.39 -3.80
N THR A 25 9.35 -2.49 -2.61
CA THR A 25 8.42 -3.59 -2.28
C THR A 25 7.18 -3.53 -3.14
N GLY A 26 6.66 -2.34 -3.47
CA GLY A 26 5.55 -2.16 -4.39
C GLY A 26 5.82 -2.78 -5.77
N ILE A 27 7.01 -2.57 -6.35
CA ILE A 27 7.38 -3.20 -7.64
C ILE A 27 7.44 -4.72 -7.50
N ILE A 28 8.10 -5.23 -6.46
CA ILE A 28 8.24 -6.67 -6.23
C ILE A 28 6.86 -7.32 -6.12
N PHE A 29 5.99 -6.79 -5.26
CA PHE A 29 4.66 -7.31 -5.04
C PHE A 29 3.74 -7.14 -6.25
N TYR A 30 3.89 -6.07 -7.03
CA TYR A 30 3.18 -5.92 -8.30
C TYR A 30 3.48 -7.08 -9.26
N LEU A 31 4.76 -7.48 -9.35
CA LEU A 31 5.20 -8.56 -10.25
C LEU A 31 4.79 -9.95 -9.76
N ILE A 32 4.75 -10.20 -8.44
CA ILE A 32 4.41 -11.52 -7.90
C ILE A 32 2.91 -11.70 -7.60
N SER A 33 2.15 -10.63 -7.41
CA SER A 33 0.70 -10.69 -7.11
C SER A 33 -0.16 -10.97 -8.35
N LYS A 34 0.34 -11.80 -9.28
CA LYS A 34 -0.38 -12.16 -10.51
C LYS A 34 -1.66 -12.92 -10.14
N GLY A 35 -2.82 -12.32 -10.42
CA GLY A 35 -4.14 -12.89 -10.14
C GLY A 35 -4.85 -12.29 -8.93
N ASP A 36 -4.13 -11.63 -8.01
CA ASP A 36 -4.73 -10.92 -6.88
C ASP A 36 -4.87 -9.43 -7.20
N LYS A 37 -6.07 -9.03 -7.64
CA LYS A 37 -6.38 -7.65 -7.99
C LYS A 37 -6.18 -6.70 -6.81
N ARG A 38 -6.51 -7.11 -5.58
CA ARG A 38 -6.39 -6.25 -4.39
C ARG A 38 -4.93 -6.01 -4.05
N LYS A 39 -4.11 -7.06 -3.99
CA LYS A 39 -2.66 -6.90 -3.78
C LYS A 39 -1.98 -6.14 -4.90
N LYS A 40 -2.40 -6.34 -6.16
CA LYS A 40 -1.92 -5.56 -7.31
C LYS A 40 -2.26 -4.07 -7.15
N GLN A 41 -3.48 -3.73 -6.70
CA GLN A 41 -3.87 -2.34 -6.42
C GLN A 41 -2.98 -1.71 -5.34
N HIS A 42 -2.81 -2.37 -4.19
CA HIS A 42 -1.95 -1.87 -3.13
C HIS A 42 -0.49 -1.76 -3.56
N SER A 43 -0.03 -2.66 -4.43
CA SER A 43 1.32 -2.59 -5.02
C SER A 43 1.48 -1.34 -5.88
N ILE A 44 0.52 -1.02 -6.75
CA ILE A 44 0.54 0.22 -7.54
C ILE A 44 0.46 1.45 -6.64
N GLN A 45 -0.40 1.46 -5.62
CA GLN A 45 -0.47 2.55 -4.64
C GLN A 45 0.88 2.78 -3.94
N ALA A 46 1.56 1.71 -3.52
CA ALA A 46 2.88 1.77 -2.88
C ALA A 46 3.97 2.29 -3.83
N ILE A 47 3.93 1.90 -5.11
CA ILE A 47 4.83 2.44 -6.16
C ILE A 47 4.62 3.95 -6.32
N VAL A 48 3.37 4.40 -6.46
CA VAL A 48 3.05 5.81 -6.65
C VAL A 48 3.44 6.63 -5.42
N LEU A 49 3.14 6.15 -4.21
CA LEU A 49 3.58 6.79 -2.97
C LEU A 49 5.11 6.89 -2.88
N GLY A 50 5.80 5.80 -3.22
CA GLY A 50 7.26 5.79 -3.25
C GLY A 50 7.85 6.81 -4.24
N ALA A 51 7.25 6.94 -5.43
CA ALA A 51 7.67 7.94 -6.42
C ALA A 51 7.45 9.38 -5.91
N VAL A 52 6.33 9.63 -5.23
CA VAL A 52 6.03 10.93 -4.58
C VAL A 52 7.07 11.24 -3.49
N MET A 53 7.44 10.25 -2.67
CA MET A 53 8.49 10.42 -1.65
C MET A 53 9.86 10.77 -2.26
N VAL A 54 10.21 10.20 -3.42
CA VAL A 54 11.44 10.56 -4.14
C VAL A 54 11.39 12.03 -4.58
N ILE A 55 10.28 12.50 -5.15
CA ILE A 55 10.12 13.91 -5.55
C ILE A 55 10.21 14.84 -4.34
N ILE A 56 9.55 14.50 -3.24
CA ILE A 56 9.56 15.30 -2.00
C ILE A 56 10.96 15.34 -1.38
N SER A 57 11.76 14.28 -1.54
CA SER A 57 13.14 14.25 -1.03
C SER A 57 14.07 15.29 -1.67
N LEU A 58 13.69 15.83 -2.84
CA LEU A 58 14.42 16.91 -3.51
C LEU A 58 14.24 18.28 -2.83
N ILE A 59 13.26 18.42 -1.93
CA ILE A 59 13.03 19.66 -1.18
C ILE A 59 13.93 19.68 0.06
N PRO A 60 14.94 20.55 0.14
CA PRO A 60 15.85 20.60 1.28
C PRO A 60 15.11 21.03 2.57
N PHE A 61 15.61 20.57 3.73
CA PHE A 61 15.09 20.81 5.09
C PHE A 61 13.71 20.23 5.42
N VAL A 62 12.75 20.23 4.48
CA VAL A 62 11.36 19.78 4.74
C VAL A 62 11.12 18.35 4.23
N GLY A 63 11.80 17.93 3.16
CA GLY A 63 11.56 16.65 2.50
C GLY A 63 11.75 15.42 3.40
N GLY A 64 12.71 15.46 4.34
CA GLY A 64 12.97 14.35 5.26
C GLY A 64 11.81 14.07 6.22
N ILE A 65 11.27 15.13 6.86
CA ILE A 65 10.15 14.99 7.81
C ILE A 65 8.88 14.53 7.07
N ILE A 66 8.59 15.13 5.91
CA ILE A 66 7.43 14.73 5.10
C ILE A 66 7.54 13.27 4.67
N ASN A 67 8.73 12.81 4.27
CA ASN A 67 8.94 11.41 3.88
C ASN A 67 8.67 10.42 5.01
N ILE A 68 9.08 10.75 6.25
CA ILE A 68 8.77 9.91 7.41
C ILE A 68 7.26 9.83 7.62
N LEU A 69 6.54 10.95 7.49
CA LEU A 69 5.08 10.98 7.64
C LEU A 69 4.38 10.14 6.55
N ILE A 70 4.81 10.27 5.29
CA ILE A 70 4.25 9.49 4.18
C ILE A 70 4.54 8.00 4.38
N TRP A 71 5.74 7.64 4.85
CA TRP A 71 6.10 6.26 5.13
C TRP A 71 5.23 5.65 6.23
N LEU A 72 5.05 6.35 7.35
CA LEU A 72 4.15 5.92 8.44
C LEU A 72 2.70 5.77 7.94
N TYR A 73 2.25 6.69 7.09
CA TYR A 73 0.92 6.61 6.48
C TYR A 73 0.79 5.38 5.57
N GLY A 74 1.82 5.06 4.77
CA GLY A 74 1.87 3.82 3.98
C GLY A 74 1.77 2.57 4.84
N LEU A 75 2.50 2.51 5.96
CA LEU A 75 2.40 1.39 6.90
C LEU A 75 1.01 1.28 7.54
N TYR A 76 0.39 2.42 7.88
CA TYR A 76 -0.99 2.45 8.37
C TYR A 76 -1.97 1.86 7.36
N ILE A 77 -1.84 2.21 6.07
CA ILE A 77 -2.66 1.63 5.00
C ILE A 77 -2.43 0.12 4.90
N GLY A 78 -1.17 -0.31 4.93
CA GLY A 78 -0.82 -1.75 4.94
C GLY A 78 -1.42 -2.49 6.13
N TYR A 79 -1.43 -1.88 7.31
CA TYR A 79 -2.05 -2.44 8.51
C TYR A 79 -3.57 -2.54 8.39
N LYS A 80 -4.25 -1.48 7.93
CA LYS A 80 -5.69 -1.52 7.70
C LYS A 80 -6.06 -2.58 6.66
N ALA A 81 -5.28 -2.67 5.58
CA ALA A 81 -5.52 -3.67 4.54
C ALA A 81 -5.31 -5.11 5.05
N SER A 82 -4.35 -5.34 5.98
CA SER A 82 -4.13 -6.65 6.59
C SER A 82 -5.32 -7.14 7.42
N VAL A 83 -6.08 -6.22 8.04
CA VAL A 83 -7.34 -6.49 8.74
C VAL A 83 -8.57 -6.42 7.84
N ASN A 84 -8.38 -6.45 6.50
CA ASN A 84 -9.43 -6.38 5.48
C ASN A 84 -10.19 -5.05 5.39
N GLU A 85 -9.56 -3.95 5.79
CA GLU A 85 -10.09 -2.59 5.62
C GLU A 85 -9.23 -1.79 4.63
N ASP A 86 -9.79 -1.42 3.49
CA ASP A 86 -9.06 -0.67 2.46
C ASP A 86 -9.21 0.84 2.67
N VAL A 87 -8.08 1.52 2.86
CA VAL A 87 -8.01 2.98 2.93
C VAL A 87 -7.85 3.54 1.52
N ALA A 88 -8.82 4.34 1.09
CA ALA A 88 -8.74 5.04 -0.19
C ALA A 88 -7.95 6.35 -0.04
N ILE A 89 -6.77 6.41 -0.67
CA ILE A 89 -6.07 7.66 -0.93
C ILE A 89 -6.71 8.33 -2.14
N PRO A 90 -7.23 9.56 -2.04
CA PRO A 90 -7.78 10.30 -3.18
C PRO A 90 -6.79 10.37 -4.34
N TYR A 91 -7.27 10.22 -5.57
CA TYR A 91 -6.48 10.20 -6.83
C TYR A 91 -5.56 8.98 -7.00
N ILE A 92 -4.77 8.61 -6.00
CA ILE A 92 -3.81 7.49 -6.08
C ILE A 92 -4.54 6.15 -6.15
N THR A 93 -5.61 5.98 -5.37
CA THR A 93 -6.41 4.74 -5.36
C THR A 93 -7.17 4.54 -6.66
N ASP A 94 -7.76 5.61 -7.18
CA ASP A 94 -8.52 5.55 -8.43
C ASP A 94 -7.59 5.33 -9.63
N PHE A 95 -6.40 5.94 -9.61
CA PHE A 95 -5.33 5.63 -10.55
C PHE A 95 -4.97 4.15 -10.47
N ALA A 96 -4.67 3.61 -9.28
CA ALA A 96 -4.28 2.21 -9.13
C ALA A 96 -5.35 1.24 -9.66
N LYS A 97 -6.62 1.49 -9.34
CA LYS A 97 -7.75 0.67 -9.82
C LYS A 97 -7.84 0.59 -11.35
N LYS A 98 -7.41 1.63 -12.07
CA LYS A 98 -7.43 1.65 -13.54
C LYS A 98 -6.43 0.68 -14.20
N TYR A 99 -5.35 0.32 -13.50
CA TYR A 99 -4.25 -0.50 -14.04
C TYR A 99 -4.21 -1.93 -13.46
N VAL A 100 -5.25 -2.33 -12.73
CA VAL A 100 -5.38 -3.64 -12.07
C VAL A 100 -6.24 -4.58 -12.89
#